data_AF-A0A8J7ERW3-F1
#
_entry.id   AF-A0A8J7ERW3-F1
#
_cell.length_a   1.000
_cell.length_b   1.000
_cell.length_c   1.000
_cell.angle_alpha   90.00
_cell.angle_beta   90.00
_cell.angle_gamma   90.00
#
_symmetry.space_group_name_H-M   'P 1'
#
loop_
_entity.id
_entity.type
_entity.pdbx_description
1 polymer ?
#
loop_
_entity_poly.entity_id
_entity_poly.type
_entity_poly.pdbx_seq_one_letter_code
_entity_poly.pdbx_strand_id
1 'polypeptide(L)'
;MKLLRKPAPSLVQLASGEAIAVAPLASKERTPEVVLNFTRDTLTLLLTWTGIVPGEFGADGDKVVDPGVTIPGPDDRGSMKISTAAYHGGFALSEDFRKEFLQELGQLMPKSIFNGKSQVVFVPIEFGSPVQVEPGVWSVNVVANLMVFNQNNVLGKPIAFNKQIIVKAVDAPQFDANASGLPLLIQNIRASGLEINLIRDLNEGGVQ
;
A
#
# COMPACT_ATOMS: atom_id res chain seq x y z
N MET A 1 15.35 48.62 -10.12
CA MET A 1 14.89 47.28 -10.59
C MET A 1 15.57 46.21 -9.75
N LYS A 2 14.81 45.41 -8.99
CA LYS A 2 15.34 44.29 -8.20
C LYS A 2 15.07 43.01 -9.00
N LEU A 3 16.10 42.45 -9.63
CA LEU A 3 16.01 41.16 -10.32
C LEU A 3 15.71 40.08 -9.28
N LEU A 4 14.53 39.45 -9.37
CA LEU A 4 14.24 38.22 -8.63
C LEU A 4 15.23 37.14 -9.11
N ARG A 5 16.25 36.83 -8.30
CA ARG A 5 17.10 35.66 -8.53
C ARG A 5 16.24 34.42 -8.23
N LYS A 6 15.78 33.72 -9.25
CA LYS A 6 15.28 32.35 -9.08
C LYS A 6 16.43 31.49 -8.54
N PRO A 7 16.20 30.62 -7.54
CA PRO A 7 17.21 29.67 -7.08
C PRO A 7 17.71 28.83 -8.25
N ALA A 8 19.01 28.52 -8.26
CA ALA A 8 19.57 27.60 -9.25
C ALA A 8 18.87 26.23 -9.13
N PRO A 9 18.47 25.59 -10.23
CA PRO A 9 17.87 24.27 -10.18
C PRO A 9 18.85 23.28 -9.56
N SER A 10 18.33 22.37 -8.73
CA SER A 10 19.12 21.25 -8.25
C SER A 10 19.29 20.26 -9.40
N LEU A 11 20.50 19.73 -9.58
CA LEU A 11 20.80 18.73 -10.62
C LEU A 11 21.27 17.45 -9.93
N VAL A 12 20.71 16.31 -10.34
CA VAL A 12 21.21 14.98 -9.96
C VAL A 12 21.85 14.37 -11.20
N GLN A 13 23.11 13.97 -11.09
CA GLN A 13 23.79 13.23 -12.15
C GLN A 13 23.68 11.74 -11.86
N LEU A 14 23.14 10.99 -12.82
CA LEU A 14 23.02 9.55 -12.74
C LEU A 14 24.38 8.89 -13.02
N ALA A 15 24.53 7.62 -12.61
CA ALA A 15 25.73 6.82 -12.92
C ALA A 15 25.97 6.67 -14.43
N SER A 16 24.94 6.86 -15.26
CA SER A 16 25.02 6.88 -16.73
C SER A 16 25.66 8.17 -17.28
N GLY A 17 25.89 9.18 -16.45
CA GLY A 17 26.38 10.51 -16.86
C GLY A 17 25.28 11.50 -17.24
N GLU A 18 24.02 11.05 -17.35
CA GLU A 18 22.86 11.90 -17.60
C GLU A 18 22.58 12.81 -16.40
N ALA A 19 22.21 14.07 -16.67
CA ALA A 19 21.84 15.04 -15.65
C ALA A 19 20.33 15.29 -15.69
N ILE A 20 19.66 15.08 -14.55
CA ILE A 20 18.24 15.36 -14.38
C ILE A 20 18.09 16.64 -13.57
N ALA A 21 17.32 17.59 -14.10
CA ALA A 21 16.91 18.77 -13.36
C ALA A 21 15.81 18.40 -12.36
N VAL A 22 16.04 18.68 -11.09
CA VAL A 22 15.09 18.40 -10.01
C VAL A 22 14.69 19.70 -9.30
N ALA A 23 13.41 19.80 -8.95
CA ALA A 23 12.95 20.83 -8.03
C ALA A 23 13.36 20.43 -6.61
N PRO A 24 13.96 21.33 -5.80
CA PRO A 24 14.26 21.04 -4.42
C PRO A 24 12.95 20.82 -3.64
N LEU A 25 12.82 19.66 -3.01
CA LEU A 25 11.78 19.33 -2.03
C LEU A 25 12.46 19.20 -0.67
N ALA A 26 11.80 19.66 0.40
CA ALA A 26 12.29 19.35 1.74
C ALA A 26 12.31 17.83 1.96
N SER A 27 13.18 17.31 2.83
CA SER A 27 13.41 15.86 2.99
C SER A 27 12.12 15.06 3.25
N LYS A 28 11.16 15.67 3.95
CA LYS A 28 9.85 15.10 4.30
C LYS A 28 8.72 15.51 3.35
N GLU A 29 8.97 16.31 2.33
CA GLU A 29 7.95 16.67 1.35
C GLU A 29 7.83 15.62 0.27
N ARG A 30 6.59 15.41 -0.21
CA ARG A 30 6.26 14.58 -1.36
C ARG A 30 5.23 15.30 -2.20
N THR A 31 5.26 15.05 -3.51
CA THR A 31 4.22 15.58 -4.39
C THR A 31 2.89 14.86 -4.10
N PRO A 32 1.74 15.53 -4.33
CA PRO A 32 0.43 14.88 -4.16
C PRO A 32 0.29 13.59 -4.96
N GLU A 33 0.89 13.52 -6.15
CA GLU A 33 0.87 12.33 -7.01
C GLU A 33 1.60 11.14 -6.37
N VAL A 34 2.77 11.36 -5.76
CA VAL A 34 3.53 10.30 -5.07
C VAL A 34 2.74 9.76 -3.89
N VAL A 35 2.11 10.64 -3.10
CA VAL A 35 1.27 10.24 -1.96
C VAL A 35 0.07 9.42 -2.46
N LEU A 36 -0.63 9.88 -3.49
CA LEU A 36 -1.79 9.19 -4.05
C LEU A 36 -1.45 7.82 -4.62
N ASN A 37 -0.39 7.72 -5.43
CA ASN A 37 0.02 6.45 -6.02
C ASN A 37 0.46 5.47 -4.93
N PHE A 38 1.26 5.93 -3.96
CA PHE A 38 1.63 5.11 -2.81
C PHE A 38 0.40 4.59 -2.05
N THR A 39 -0.58 5.44 -1.75
CA THR A 39 -1.81 5.01 -1.07
C THR A 39 -2.60 4.00 -1.90
N ARG A 40 -2.79 4.27 -3.20
CA ARG A 40 -3.54 3.39 -4.10
C ARG A 40 -2.89 2.01 -4.22
N ASP A 41 -1.59 1.98 -4.47
CA ASP A 41 -0.84 0.75 -4.68
C ASP A 41 -0.80 -0.08 -3.40
N THR A 42 -0.58 0.59 -2.25
CA THR A 42 -0.60 -0.06 -0.94
C THR A 42 -1.97 -0.66 -0.63
N LEU A 43 -3.07 0.08 -0.79
CA LEU A 43 -4.41 -0.44 -0.54
C LEU A 43 -4.78 -1.57 -1.51
N THR A 44 -4.39 -1.46 -2.77
CA THR A 44 -4.62 -2.52 -3.77
C THR A 44 -3.91 -3.81 -3.36
N LEU A 45 -2.66 -3.71 -2.94
CA LEU A 45 -1.86 -4.85 -2.49
C LEU A 45 -2.39 -5.47 -1.18
N LEU A 46 -2.86 -4.62 -0.26
CA LEU A 46 -3.43 -5.07 1.02
C LEU A 46 -4.81 -5.71 0.87
N LEU A 47 -5.64 -5.25 -0.07
CA LEU A 47 -7.09 -5.54 -0.08
C LEU A 47 -7.56 -6.32 -1.32
N THR A 48 -6.66 -6.69 -2.23
CA THR A 48 -6.96 -7.58 -3.36
C THR A 48 -6.39 -8.97 -3.10
N TRP A 49 -7.28 -9.95 -2.91
CA TRP A 49 -6.95 -11.32 -2.56
C TRP A 49 -7.52 -12.28 -3.61
N THR A 50 -6.71 -12.68 -4.57
CA THR A 50 -7.16 -13.50 -5.70
C THR A 50 -6.98 -15.01 -5.47
N GLY A 51 -6.32 -15.39 -4.38
CA GLY A 51 -5.95 -16.79 -4.10
C GLY A 51 -4.81 -17.30 -4.98
N ILE A 52 -4.06 -16.40 -5.62
CA ILE A 52 -2.92 -16.70 -6.50
C ILE A 52 -1.72 -15.88 -6.03
N VAL A 53 -0.52 -16.46 -6.04
CA VAL A 53 0.71 -15.73 -5.71
C VAL A 53 1.02 -14.74 -6.84
N PRO A 54 1.16 -13.43 -6.56
CA PRO A 54 1.45 -12.44 -7.59
C PRO A 54 2.77 -12.71 -8.31
N GLY A 55 2.75 -12.76 -9.64
CA GLY A 55 3.96 -12.90 -10.46
C GLY A 55 4.57 -14.30 -10.51
N GLU A 56 3.97 -15.28 -9.82
CA GLU A 56 4.41 -16.67 -9.89
C GLU A 56 3.53 -17.51 -10.81
N PHE A 57 4.20 -18.25 -11.68
CA PHE A 57 3.59 -19.22 -12.59
C PHE A 57 4.27 -20.57 -12.39
N GLY A 58 3.49 -21.64 -12.43
CA GLY A 58 3.99 -23.01 -12.40
C GLY A 58 4.82 -23.32 -13.64
N ALA A 59 5.46 -24.50 -13.63
CA ALA A 59 6.29 -24.96 -14.75
C ALA A 59 5.55 -24.96 -16.09
N ASP A 60 4.23 -25.18 -16.06
CA ASP A 60 3.36 -25.22 -17.24
C ASP A 60 2.73 -23.86 -17.59
N GLY A 61 3.11 -22.78 -16.90
CA GLY A 61 2.55 -21.44 -17.08
C GLY A 61 1.24 -21.19 -16.33
N ASP A 62 0.76 -22.17 -15.57
CA ASP A 62 -0.44 -22.05 -14.75
C ASP A 62 -0.23 -21.13 -13.55
N LYS A 63 -1.31 -20.50 -13.08
CA LYS A 63 -1.30 -19.66 -11.88
C LYS A 63 -1.02 -20.50 -10.63
N VAL A 64 -0.08 -20.06 -9.80
CA VAL A 64 0.24 -20.73 -8.52
C VAL A 64 -0.78 -20.31 -7.44
N VAL A 65 -1.46 -21.29 -6.83
CA VAL A 65 -2.39 -21.03 -5.71
C VAL A 65 -1.60 -20.44 -4.54
N ASP A 66 -2.11 -19.34 -3.97
CA ASP A 66 -1.49 -18.67 -2.82
C ASP A 66 -1.60 -19.55 -1.58
N PRO A 67 -0.49 -20.13 -1.07
CA PRO A 67 -0.54 -20.88 0.16
C PRO A 67 -0.84 -19.96 1.33
N GLY A 68 -0.66 -18.64 1.23
CA GLY A 68 -0.83 -17.67 2.30
C GLY A 68 0.30 -17.68 3.33
N VAL A 69 0.40 -16.59 4.09
CA VAL A 69 1.39 -16.38 5.14
C VAL A 69 0.72 -16.50 6.50
N THR A 70 1.31 -17.31 7.39
CA THR A 70 0.85 -17.48 8.76
C THR A 70 1.37 -16.33 9.63
N ILE A 71 0.47 -15.66 10.35
CA ILE A 71 0.78 -14.58 11.29
C ILE A 71 0.19 -14.88 12.68
N PRO A 72 0.72 -14.29 13.77
CA PRO A 72 0.14 -14.43 15.10
C PRO A 72 -1.29 -13.88 15.18
N GLY A 73 -2.19 -14.61 15.83
CA GLY A 73 -3.54 -14.19 16.20
C GLY A 73 -3.58 -13.09 17.26
N PRO A 74 -4.72 -12.42 17.48
CA PRO A 74 -4.92 -11.57 18.64
C PRO A 74 -5.06 -12.45 19.90
N ASP A 75 -4.57 -11.96 21.04
CA ASP A 75 -4.84 -12.51 22.38
C ASP A 75 -4.71 -14.05 22.52
N ASP A 76 -3.56 -14.63 22.13
CA ASP A 76 -3.27 -16.07 22.23
C ASP A 76 -4.25 -17.00 21.48
N ARG A 77 -5.09 -16.48 20.57
CA ARG A 77 -6.06 -17.26 19.76
C ARG A 77 -5.40 -18.12 18.66
N GLY A 78 -4.11 -18.41 18.79
CA GLY A 78 -3.33 -19.19 17.83
C GLY A 78 -2.81 -18.35 16.67
N SER A 79 -2.65 -18.96 15.50
CA SER A 79 -2.19 -18.28 14.28
C SER A 79 -3.33 -18.11 13.28
N MET A 80 -3.24 -17.08 12.46
CA MET A 80 -4.15 -16.83 11.35
C MET A 80 -3.37 -16.80 10.03
N LYS A 81 -4.09 -16.80 8.91
CA LYS A 81 -3.48 -16.78 7.57
C LYS A 81 -3.97 -15.58 6.79
N ILE A 82 -3.05 -14.89 6.15
CA ILE A 82 -3.32 -13.80 5.19
C ILE A 82 -2.72 -14.14 3.83
N SER A 83 -3.18 -13.48 2.77
CA SER A 83 -2.58 -13.64 1.44
C SER A 83 -1.14 -13.15 1.43
N THR A 84 -0.31 -13.74 0.57
CA THR A 84 1.08 -13.34 0.38
C THR A 84 1.17 -11.87 -0.05
N ALA A 85 0.26 -11.44 -0.93
CA ALA A 85 0.08 -10.05 -1.34
C ALA A 85 -0.18 -9.12 -0.14
N ALA A 86 -1.14 -9.46 0.73
CA ALA A 86 -1.44 -8.63 1.90
C ALA A 86 -0.29 -8.59 2.90
N TYR A 87 0.43 -9.70 3.10
CA TYR A 87 1.63 -9.71 3.94
C TYR A 87 2.70 -8.76 3.39
N HIS A 88 2.92 -8.77 2.08
CA HIS A 88 3.82 -7.84 1.41
C HIS A 88 3.37 -6.39 1.56
N GLY A 89 2.10 -6.09 1.31
CA GLY A 89 1.52 -4.76 1.51
C GLY A 89 1.65 -4.26 2.95
N GLY A 90 1.68 -5.17 3.92
CA GLY A 90 1.94 -4.84 5.32
C GLY A 90 3.27 -4.13 5.55
N PHE A 91 4.28 -4.34 4.69
CA PHE A 91 5.55 -3.61 4.78
C PHE A 91 5.44 -2.14 4.40
N ALA A 92 4.33 -1.67 3.82
CA ALA A 92 4.06 -0.25 3.59
C ALA A 92 3.43 0.45 4.81
N LEU A 93 3.08 -0.30 5.86
CA LEU A 93 2.46 0.21 7.08
C LEU A 93 3.52 0.55 8.14
N SER A 94 3.27 1.53 9.01
CA SER A 94 4.14 1.78 10.16
C SER A 94 4.22 0.55 11.07
N GLU A 95 5.36 0.31 11.71
CA GLU A 95 5.56 -0.92 12.50
C GLU A 95 4.53 -1.07 13.62
N ASP A 96 4.22 0.02 14.32
CA ASP A 96 3.25 0.11 15.41
C ASP A 96 1.78 -0.08 14.98
N PHE A 97 1.51 -0.06 13.66
CA PHE A 97 0.16 -0.22 13.10
C PHE A 97 0.01 -1.55 12.34
N ARG A 98 1.10 -2.01 11.73
CA ARG A 98 1.13 -3.18 10.85
C ARG A 98 0.59 -4.43 11.53
N LYS A 99 0.99 -4.70 12.76
CA LYS A 99 0.62 -5.94 13.46
C LYS A 99 -0.88 -6.01 13.65
N GLU A 100 -1.46 -4.98 14.26
CA GLU A 100 -2.88 -4.86 14.56
C GLU A 100 -3.71 -4.90 13.28
N PHE A 101 -3.28 -4.15 12.25
CA PHE A 101 -3.96 -4.14 10.95
C PHE A 101 -3.97 -5.51 10.27
N LEU A 102 -2.82 -6.20 10.19
CA LEU A 102 -2.76 -7.52 9.58
C LEU A 102 -3.59 -8.55 10.36
N GLN A 103 -3.69 -8.40 11.68
CA GLN A 103 -4.54 -9.25 12.52
C GLN A 103 -6.03 -9.02 12.26
N GLU A 104 -6.46 -7.78 12.08
CA GLU A 104 -7.83 -7.45 11.67
C GLU A 104 -8.12 -8.02 10.26
N LEU A 105 -7.16 -7.83 9.34
CA LEU A 105 -7.25 -8.34 7.98
C LEU A 105 -7.45 -9.86 7.92
N GLY A 106 -6.68 -10.61 8.70
CA GLY A 106 -6.77 -12.07 8.72
C GLY A 106 -8.05 -12.60 9.39
N GLN A 107 -8.72 -11.81 10.24
CA GLN A 107 -10.06 -12.14 10.73
C GLN A 107 -11.13 -11.96 9.64
N LEU A 108 -10.95 -10.96 8.77
CA LEU A 108 -11.88 -10.64 7.68
C LEU A 108 -11.68 -11.52 6.45
N MET A 109 -10.47 -12.05 6.24
CA MET A 109 -10.10 -12.79 5.04
C MET A 109 -10.77 -14.17 4.97
N PRO A 110 -11.60 -14.45 3.94
CA PRO A 110 -12.18 -15.78 3.77
C PRO A 110 -11.11 -16.85 3.56
N LYS A 111 -11.16 -17.94 4.34
CA LYS A 111 -10.23 -19.08 4.20
C LYS A 111 -10.26 -19.74 2.81
N SER A 112 -11.36 -19.57 2.07
CA SER A 112 -11.53 -20.06 0.70
C SER A 112 -10.68 -19.31 -0.35
N ILE A 113 -9.97 -18.26 0.03
CA ILE A 113 -8.95 -17.62 -0.83
C ILE A 113 -7.78 -18.58 -1.07
N PHE A 114 -7.30 -19.25 -0.03
CA PHE A 114 -6.12 -20.13 -0.08
C PHE A 114 -6.34 -21.47 -0.79
N ASN A 115 -7.54 -21.69 -1.34
CA ASN A 115 -7.84 -22.83 -2.19
C ASN A 115 -8.46 -22.40 -3.54
N GLY A 116 -8.36 -21.11 -3.87
CA GLY A 116 -8.84 -20.55 -5.14
C GLY A 116 -10.35 -20.54 -5.33
N LYS A 117 -11.15 -20.79 -4.27
CA LYS A 117 -12.62 -20.84 -4.37
C LYS A 117 -13.31 -19.50 -4.18
N SER A 118 -12.59 -18.53 -3.62
CA SER A 118 -13.06 -17.15 -3.45
C SER A 118 -11.96 -16.17 -3.83
N GLN A 119 -12.39 -14.99 -4.26
CA GLN A 119 -11.52 -13.84 -4.51
C GLN A 119 -12.16 -12.58 -3.95
N VAL A 120 -11.33 -11.66 -3.47
CA VAL A 120 -11.74 -10.31 -3.06
C VAL A 120 -10.96 -9.31 -3.89
N VAL A 121 -11.62 -8.33 -4.46
CA VAL A 121 -10.97 -7.30 -5.29
C VAL A 121 -11.28 -5.93 -4.70
N PHE A 122 -10.23 -5.15 -4.45
CA PHE A 122 -10.37 -3.74 -4.10
C PHE A 122 -10.72 -2.93 -5.36
N VAL A 123 -11.90 -2.32 -5.35
CA VAL A 123 -12.42 -1.51 -6.45
C VAL A 123 -12.51 -0.07 -5.97
N PRO A 124 -11.52 0.79 -6.28
CA PRO A 124 -11.57 2.18 -5.91
C PRO A 124 -12.63 2.93 -6.71
N ILE A 125 -13.39 3.79 -6.02
CA ILE A 125 -14.33 4.74 -6.65
C ILE A 125 -13.64 6.10 -6.72
N GLU A 126 -13.09 6.57 -5.60
CA GLU A 126 -12.47 7.89 -5.50
C GLU A 126 -11.32 7.89 -4.49
N PHE A 127 -10.26 8.59 -4.85
CA PHE A 127 -9.21 9.03 -3.92
C PHE A 127 -9.24 10.56 -3.89
N GLY A 128 -9.56 11.14 -2.74
CA GLY A 128 -9.50 12.58 -2.53
C GLY A 128 -8.07 13.09 -2.62
N SER A 129 -7.89 14.37 -2.97
CA SER A 129 -6.56 14.98 -3.00
C SER A 129 -5.90 14.92 -1.61
N PRO A 130 -4.59 14.60 -1.52
CA PRO A 130 -3.88 14.59 -0.25
C PRO A 130 -3.88 15.96 0.40
N VAL A 131 -4.37 16.03 1.64
CA VAL A 131 -4.34 17.24 2.46
C VAL A 131 -3.21 17.09 3.47
N GLN A 132 -2.22 17.97 3.40
CA GLN A 132 -1.14 17.96 4.39
C GLN A 132 -1.69 18.44 5.74
N VAL A 133 -1.61 17.58 6.75
CA VAL A 133 -2.10 17.88 8.11
C VAL A 133 -0.96 18.28 9.04
N GLU A 134 0.25 17.81 8.77
CA GLU A 134 1.49 18.19 9.46
C GLU A 134 2.68 18.13 8.46
N PRO A 135 3.84 18.72 8.78
CA PRO A 135 5.06 18.55 7.96
C PRO A 135 5.39 17.07 7.69
N GLY A 136 5.25 16.64 6.43
CA GLY A 136 5.45 15.25 6.03
C GLY A 136 4.33 14.28 6.44
N VAL A 137 3.13 14.77 6.75
CA VAL A 137 1.97 13.92 7.05
C VAL A 137 0.77 14.40 6.22
N TRP A 138 0.14 13.47 5.52
CA TRP A 138 -1.00 13.73 4.66
C TRP A 138 -2.19 12.87 5.05
N SER A 139 -3.38 13.45 4.88
CA SER A 139 -4.65 12.74 4.94
C SER A 139 -5.20 12.54 3.53
N VAL A 140 -5.62 11.33 3.23
CA VAL A 140 -6.26 10.94 1.96
C VAL A 140 -7.58 10.27 2.27
N ASN A 141 -8.69 10.87 1.83
CA ASN A 141 -9.99 10.23 1.92
C ASN A 141 -10.14 9.25 0.74
N VAL A 142 -10.61 8.04 1.03
CA VAL A 142 -10.76 6.95 0.05
C VAL A 142 -12.18 6.41 0.13
N VAL A 143 -12.84 6.37 -1.02
CA VAL A 143 -14.14 5.74 -1.22
C VAL A 143 -13.94 4.58 -2.18
N ALA A 144 -14.27 3.37 -1.75
CA ALA A 144 -14.04 2.16 -2.52
C ALA A 144 -15.03 1.06 -2.13
N ASN A 145 -15.01 -0.05 -2.87
CA ASN A 145 -15.67 -1.29 -2.50
C ASN A 145 -14.68 -2.45 -2.47
N LEU A 146 -14.91 -3.40 -1.56
CA LEU A 146 -14.37 -4.74 -1.67
C LEU A 146 -15.42 -5.63 -2.34
N MET A 147 -15.10 -6.12 -3.53
CA MET A 147 -15.97 -7.02 -4.27
C MET A 147 -15.59 -8.46 -3.93
N VAL A 148 -16.49 -9.18 -3.27
CA VAL A 148 -16.27 -10.59 -2.88
C VAL A 148 -16.94 -11.52 -3.88
N PHE A 149 -16.16 -12.36 -4.55
CA PHE A 149 -16.64 -13.36 -5.50
C PHE A 149 -16.36 -14.78 -5.00
N ASN A 150 -17.26 -15.70 -5.34
CA ASN A 150 -17.09 -17.13 -5.15
C ASN A 150 -17.91 -17.90 -6.18
N GLN A 151 -17.81 -19.24 -6.19
CA GLN A 151 -18.50 -20.10 -7.16
C GLN A 151 -20.03 -19.92 -7.19
N ASN A 152 -20.65 -19.48 -6.09
CA ASN A 152 -22.10 -19.27 -5.97
C ASN A 152 -22.52 -17.80 -6.16
N ASN A 153 -21.56 -16.87 -6.22
CA ASN A 153 -21.79 -15.44 -6.37
C ASN A 153 -20.74 -14.83 -7.30
N VAL A 154 -20.95 -15.05 -8.60
CA VAL A 154 -20.07 -14.56 -9.67
C VAL A 154 -20.26 -13.07 -9.99
N LEU A 155 -21.40 -12.47 -9.57
CA LEU A 155 -21.65 -11.03 -9.72
C LEU A 155 -20.91 -10.21 -8.66
N GLY A 156 -20.54 -10.85 -7.56
CA GLY A 156 -19.84 -10.24 -6.44
C GLY A 156 -20.77 -9.45 -5.53
N LYS A 157 -20.52 -9.50 -4.21
CA LYS A 157 -21.22 -8.64 -3.24
C LYS A 157 -20.30 -7.48 -2.85
N PRO A 158 -20.72 -6.20 -3.03
CA PRO A 158 -19.92 -5.07 -2.60
C PRO A 158 -19.95 -4.94 -1.08
N ILE A 159 -18.79 -4.64 -0.49
CA ILE A 159 -18.63 -4.18 0.89
C ILE A 159 -17.99 -2.80 0.81
N ALA A 160 -18.66 -1.78 1.33
CA ALA A 160 -18.14 -0.42 1.29
C ALA A 160 -16.84 -0.29 2.11
N PHE A 161 -15.87 0.40 1.52
CA PHE A 161 -14.59 0.75 2.13
C PHE A 161 -14.42 2.26 2.03
N ASN A 162 -15.05 2.97 2.97
CA ASN A 162 -14.97 4.43 3.07
C ASN A 162 -14.06 4.76 4.24
N LYS A 163 -12.83 5.18 3.93
CA LYS A 163 -11.77 5.34 4.93
C LYS A 163 -11.04 6.65 4.75
N GLN A 164 -10.56 7.20 5.86
CA GLN A 164 -9.51 8.20 5.87
C GLN A 164 -8.18 7.51 6.16
N ILE A 165 -7.21 7.74 5.27
CA ILE A 165 -5.87 7.16 5.33
C ILE A 165 -4.90 8.26 5.74
N ILE A 166 -4.10 8.01 6.78
CA ILE A 166 -3.01 8.89 7.16
C ILE A 166 -1.70 8.31 6.64
N VAL A 167 -0.98 9.12 5.87
CA VAL A 167 0.28 8.77 5.22
C VAL A 167 1.36 9.67 5.79
N LYS A 168 2.50 9.10 6.14
CA LYS A 168 3.62 9.81 6.75
C LYS A 168 4.89 9.60 5.94
N ALA A 169 5.68 10.65 5.79
CA ALA A 169 7.03 10.59 5.26
C ALA A 169 7.97 9.99 6.29
N VAL A 170 8.76 9.03 5.83
CA VAL A 170 9.83 8.39 6.58
C VAL A 170 11.11 8.43 5.77
N ASP A 171 12.24 8.22 6.43
CA ASP A 171 13.50 8.05 5.73
C ASP A 171 13.40 6.79 4.86
N ALA A 172 13.63 6.96 3.56
CA ALA A 172 13.67 5.83 2.65
C ALA A 172 14.83 4.90 3.08
N PRO A 173 14.65 3.58 3.01
CA PRO A 173 15.72 2.65 3.35
C PRO A 173 16.91 2.89 2.42
N GLN A 174 18.11 2.66 2.95
CA GLN A 174 19.29 2.65 2.10
C GLN A 174 19.14 1.54 1.06
N PHE A 175 19.31 1.92 -0.20
CA PHE A 175 19.24 0.99 -1.31
C PHE A 175 20.49 0.11 -1.31
N ASP A 176 20.27 -1.21 -1.21
CA ASP A 176 21.31 -2.22 -1.36
C ASP A 176 21.15 -2.89 -2.72
N ALA A 177 22.08 -2.61 -3.63
CA ALA A 177 22.04 -3.15 -4.98
C ALA A 177 22.15 -4.69 -5.03
N ASN A 178 22.59 -5.33 -3.93
CA ASN A 178 22.71 -6.78 -3.83
C ASN A 178 21.52 -7.43 -3.12
N ALA A 179 20.52 -6.65 -2.68
CA ALA A 179 19.34 -7.19 -2.04
C ALA A 179 18.59 -8.11 -3.02
N SER A 180 18.10 -9.24 -2.49
CA SER A 180 17.28 -10.19 -3.24
C SER A 180 16.16 -10.72 -2.35
N GLY A 181 15.10 -11.27 -2.96
CA GLY A 181 13.95 -11.79 -2.22
C GLY A 181 13.23 -10.72 -1.38
N LEU A 182 12.91 -11.06 -0.13
CA LEU A 182 12.11 -10.21 0.76
C LEU A 182 12.77 -8.84 1.07
N PRO A 183 14.08 -8.74 1.37
CA PRO A 183 14.75 -7.45 1.51
C PRO A 183 14.56 -6.49 0.32
N LEU A 184 14.71 -7.00 -0.92
CA LEU A 184 14.54 -6.19 -2.13
C LEU A 184 13.08 -5.71 -2.27
N LEU A 185 12.13 -6.60 -1.97
CA LEU A 185 10.72 -6.25 -1.96
C LEU A 185 10.42 -5.12 -0.96
N ILE A 186 10.93 -5.23 0.27
CA ILE A 186 10.74 -4.21 1.31
C ILE A 186 11.35 -2.88 0.88
N GLN A 187 12.56 -2.91 0.30
CA GLN A 187 13.19 -1.71 -0.26
C GLN A 187 12.33 -1.05 -1.34
N ASN A 188 11.77 -1.82 -2.26
CA ASN A 188 10.91 -1.30 -3.32
C ASN A 188 9.61 -0.70 -2.77
N ILE A 189 8.95 -1.37 -1.82
CA ILE A 189 7.73 -0.87 -1.17
C ILE A 189 8.00 0.46 -0.44
N ARG A 190 9.17 0.60 0.18
CA ARG A 190 9.57 1.77 0.96
C ARG A 190 10.32 2.83 0.16
N ALA A 191 10.53 2.62 -1.15
CA ALA A 191 11.36 3.50 -1.99
C ALA A 191 10.82 4.93 -2.08
N SER A 192 9.51 5.12 -1.96
CA SER A 192 8.88 6.44 -1.88
C SER A 192 9.15 7.18 -0.56
N GLY A 193 9.73 6.51 0.44
CA GLY A 193 9.91 7.04 1.79
C GLY A 193 8.58 7.46 2.42
N LEU A 194 7.55 6.64 2.23
CA LEU A 194 6.22 6.83 2.78
C LEU A 194 5.78 5.58 3.56
N GLU A 195 4.89 5.78 4.51
CA GLU A 195 4.17 4.72 5.21
C GLU A 195 2.73 5.12 5.53
N ILE A 196 1.82 4.15 5.62
CA ILE A 196 0.49 4.36 6.20
C ILE A 196 0.58 4.07 7.69
N ASN A 197 0.24 5.05 8.53
CA ASN A 197 0.28 4.89 9.99
C ASN A 197 -1.12 4.81 10.62
N LEU A 198 -2.18 5.14 9.88
CA LEU A 198 -3.55 5.01 10.35
C LEU A 198 -4.52 4.82 9.19
N ILE A 199 -5.48 3.92 9.39
CA ILE A 199 -6.67 3.76 8.55
C ILE A 199 -7.87 3.84 9.51
N ARG A 200 -8.79 4.78 9.27
CA ARG A 200 -10.00 4.93 10.08
C ARG A 200 -11.21 5.18 9.22
N ASP A 201 -12.40 4.97 9.77
CA ASP A 201 -13.64 5.28 9.06
C ASP A 201 -13.69 6.75 8.66
N LEU A 202 -14.19 6.97 7.43
CA LEU A 202 -14.51 8.32 6.99
C LEU A 202 -15.74 8.78 7.78
N ASN A 203 -15.53 9.64 8.77
CA ASN A 203 -16.64 10.24 9.50
C ASN A 203 -17.48 11.09 8.53
N GLU A 204 -18.77 10.78 8.40
CA GLU A 204 -19.73 11.65 7.71
C GLU A 204 -19.92 12.94 8.52
N GLY A 205 -19.04 13.93 8.32
CA GLY A 205 -19.13 15.19 9.04
C GLY A 205 -17.92 16.09 8.82
N GLY A 206 -17.96 16.89 7.76
CA GLY A 206 -16.90 17.86 7.49
C GLY A 206 -17.00 18.61 6.17
N VAL A 207 -18.22 18.98 5.74
CA VAL A 207 -18.39 20.19 4.94
C VAL A 207 -18.79 21.28 5.94
N GLN A 208 -17.84 22.13 6.31
CA GLN A 208 -18.08 23.48 6.77
C GLN A 208 -17.10 24.40 6.05
#